data_AF-A0AAP3EQC7-F1
#
_entry.id   AF-A0AAP3EQC7-F1
#
_cell.length_a   1.000
_cell.length_b   1.000
_cell.length_c   1.000
_cell.angle_alpha   90.00
_cell.angle_beta   90.00
_cell.angle_gamma   90.00
#
_symmetry.space_group_name_H-M   'P 1'
#
loop_
_entity.id
_entity.type
_entity.pdbx_description
1 polymer ?
#
loop_
_entity_poly.entity_id
_entity_poly.type
_entity_poly.pdbx_seq_one_letter_code
_entity_poly.pdbx_strand_id
1 'polypeptide(L)'
;VSMNGSDPVTEFAQVLENAGLVLKELPVMDGKIHRVPTADDKKGQKSGAYRGFLDGRPAGWYRDYRSADDSPITWTFSGGEQTDP
;
A
#
# COMPACT_ATOMS: atom_id res chain seq x y z
N VAL A 1 1.80 13.57 -20.07
CA VAL A 1 2.56 12.57 -19.28
C VAL A 1 1.59 11.48 -18.90
N SER A 2 1.61 10.36 -19.61
CA SER A 2 0.78 9.20 -19.23
C SER A 2 1.37 8.66 -17.94
N MET A 3 0.68 8.88 -16.82
CA MET A 3 0.98 8.25 -15.54
C MET A 3 0.65 6.78 -15.71
N ASN A 4 1.61 6.02 -16.25
CA ASN A 4 1.45 4.59 -16.45
C ASN A 4 1.32 3.94 -15.07
N GLY A 5 0.17 3.32 -14.80
CA GLY A 5 0.01 2.29 -13.76
C GLY A 5 0.81 1.01 -14.09
N SER A 6 1.99 1.16 -14.69
CA SER A 6 2.90 0.07 -15.06
C SER A 6 3.78 -0.36 -13.90
N ASP A 7 3.94 0.49 -12.89
CA ASP A 7 4.86 0.25 -11.80
C ASP A 7 4.11 -0.25 -10.56
N PRO A 8 4.40 -1.46 -10.07
CA PRO A 8 3.72 -2.03 -8.91
C PRO A 8 3.89 -1.18 -7.66
N VAL A 9 5.04 -0.52 -7.52
CA VAL A 9 5.34 0.40 -6.42
C VAL A 9 4.38 1.58 -6.41
N THR A 10 4.09 2.16 -7.58
CA THR A 10 3.19 3.31 -7.71
C THR A 10 1.73 2.91 -7.46
N GLU A 11 1.27 1.81 -8.06
CA GLU A 11 -0.10 1.30 -7.83
C GLU A 11 -0.32 1.00 -6.34
N PHE A 12 0.64 0.34 -5.71
CA PHE A 12 0.56 0.07 -4.29
C PHE A 12 0.59 1.34 -3.44
N ALA A 13 1.38 2.36 -3.82
CA ALA A 13 1.37 3.65 -3.13
C ALA A 13 -0.04 4.25 -3.11
N GLN A 14 -0.69 4.27 -4.27
CA GLN A 14 -2.06 4.78 -4.39
C GLN A 14 -3.06 3.96 -3.56
N VAL A 15 -2.93 2.63 -3.55
CA VAL A 15 -3.79 1.75 -2.72
C VAL A 15 -3.60 2.04 -1.23
N LEU A 16 -2.35 2.21 -0.79
CA LEU A 16 -2.03 2.54 0.61
C LEU A 16 -2.57 3.92 0.99
N GLU A 17 -2.39 4.93 0.14
CA GLU A 17 -2.93 6.27 0.36
C GLU A 17 -4.46 6.28 0.39
N ASN A 18 -5.11 5.54 -0.52
CA ASN A 18 -6.56 5.39 -0.54
C ASN A 18 -7.10 4.67 0.70
N ALA A 19 -6.32 3.77 1.29
CA ALA A 19 -6.61 3.15 2.58
C ALA A 19 -6.37 4.09 3.78
N GLY A 20 -5.88 5.30 3.55
CA GLY A 20 -5.60 6.30 4.58
C GLY A 20 -4.22 6.18 5.21
N LEU A 21 -3.31 5.37 4.65
CA LEU A 21 -1.92 5.30 5.08
C LEU A 21 -1.14 6.49 4.49
N VAL A 22 -0.36 7.17 5.32
CA VAL A 22 0.40 8.35 4.91
C VAL A 22 1.84 7.94 4.64
N LEU A 23 2.14 7.80 3.36
CA LEU A 23 3.48 7.54 2.85
C LEU A 23 4.24 8.87 2.70
N LYS A 24 5.48 8.92 3.19
CA LYS A 24 6.38 10.07 2.94
C LYS A 24 7.16 9.94 1.62
N GLU A 25 7.30 8.71 1.17
CA GLU A 25 8.07 8.29 0.00
C GLU A 25 7.40 7.06 -0.61
N LEU A 26 7.86 6.64 -1.80
CA LEU A 26 7.34 5.44 -2.46
C LEU A 26 7.44 4.20 -1.54
N PRO A 27 6.43 3.32 -1.55
CA PRO A 27 6.40 2.18 -0.66
C PRO A 27 7.50 1.18 -1.01
N VAL A 28 8.21 0.73 0.01
CA VAL A 28 9.30 -0.23 -0.17
C VAL A 28 8.73 -1.64 -0.22
N MET A 29 8.94 -2.31 -1.35
CA MET A 29 8.47 -3.68 -1.61
C MET A 29 9.58 -4.73 -1.48
N ASP A 30 10.36 -4.65 -0.39
CA ASP A 30 11.50 -5.55 -0.10
C ASP A 30 11.06 -6.87 0.58
N GLY A 31 9.76 -7.13 0.68
CA GLY A 31 9.22 -8.24 1.45
C GLY A 31 9.37 -8.05 2.96
N LYS A 32 9.58 -6.82 3.44
CA LYS A 32 9.64 -6.46 4.87
C LYS A 32 8.41 -5.64 5.28
N ILE A 33 8.10 -5.66 6.58
CA ILE A 33 6.99 -4.87 7.12
C ILE A 33 7.48 -3.45 7.38
N HIS A 34 6.83 -2.48 6.74
CA HIS A 34 7.07 -1.05 6.93
C HIS A 34 5.89 -0.44 7.68
N ARG A 35 6.18 0.28 8.76
CA ARG A 35 5.17 0.97 9.56
C ARG A 35 5.10 2.45 9.22
N VAL A 36 3.89 2.93 8.99
CA VAL A 36 3.59 4.29 8.59
C VAL A 36 2.49 4.91 9.45
N PRO A 37 2.49 6.24 9.59
CA PRO A 37 1.33 6.94 10.14
C PRO A 37 0.14 6.82 9.18
N THR A 38 -1.06 7.06 9.69
CA THR A 38 -2.27 7.20 8.89
C THR A 38 -2.82 8.62 8.98
N ALA A 39 -3.73 9.00 8.09
CA ALA A 39 -4.17 10.38 7.96
C ALA A 39 -4.85 10.93 9.23
N ASP A 40 -5.46 10.05 10.02
CA ASP A 40 -6.18 10.38 11.25
C ASP A 40 -5.35 10.02 12.51
N ASP A 41 -4.06 9.74 12.33
CA ASP A 41 -3.13 9.38 13.38
C ASP A 41 -2.59 10.63 14.12
N LYS A 42 -2.50 10.56 15.46
CA LYS A 42 -1.91 11.64 16.26
C LYS A 42 -0.39 11.68 16.08
N LYS A 43 0.16 12.89 16.06
CA LYS A 43 1.60 13.17 15.86
C LYS A 43 2.50 12.18 16.62
N GLY A 44 3.11 11.23 15.89
CA GLY A 44 4.07 10.25 16.42
C GLY A 44 3.57 8.81 16.44
N GLN A 45 2.28 8.56 16.19
CA GLN A 45 1.76 7.20 16.11
C GLN A 45 2.02 6.61 14.70
N LYS A 46 2.07 5.28 14.62
CA LYS A 46 2.31 4.53 13.38
C LYS A 46 1.33 3.38 13.32
N SER A 47 0.07 3.75 13.19
CA SER A 47 -1.04 2.81 13.22
C SER A 47 -1.22 2.07 11.88
N GLY A 48 -0.50 2.44 10.82
CA GLY A 48 -0.47 1.73 9.55
C GLY A 48 0.73 0.81 9.45
N ALA A 49 0.56 -0.35 8.83
CA ALA A 49 1.64 -1.23 8.41
C ALA A 49 1.38 -1.77 7.02
N TYR A 50 2.42 -1.95 6.23
CA TYR A 50 2.33 -2.60 4.93
C TYR A 50 3.55 -3.47 4.66
N ARG A 51 3.40 -4.39 3.72
CA ARG A 51 4.47 -5.25 3.21
C ARG A 51 4.21 -5.50 1.74
N GLY A 52 5.17 -5.13 0.89
CA GLY A 52 5.13 -5.43 -0.53
C GLY A 52 6.23 -6.41 -0.91
N PHE A 53 6.01 -7.17 -1.98
CA PHE A 53 6.91 -8.13 -2.58
C PHE A 53 7.03 -7.79 -4.06
N LEU A 54 8.26 -7.74 -4.58
CA LEU A 54 8.55 -7.60 -6.01
C LEU A 54 9.07 -8.90 -6.64
N ASP A 55 9.29 -9.95 -5.84
CA ASP A 55 9.82 -11.21 -6.34
C ASP A 55 8.71 -12.01 -7.04
N GLY A 56 8.81 -12.16 -8.37
CA GLY A 56 7.82 -12.85 -9.19
C GLY A 56 6.62 -11.98 -9.55
N ARG A 57 5.46 -12.24 -8.92
CA ARG A 57 4.24 -11.42 -9.12
C ARG A 57 4.18 -10.36 -8.03
N PRO A 58 4.24 -9.07 -8.37
CA PRO A 58 4.20 -8.03 -7.35
C PRO A 58 2.91 -8.12 -6.55
N ALA A 59 3.04 -8.23 -5.24
CA ALA A 59 1.93 -8.43 -4.34
C ALA A 59 2.27 -7.82 -2.99
N GLY A 60 1.28 -7.63 -2.14
CA GLY A 60 1.49 -7.06 -0.84
C GLY A 60 0.28 -7.17 0.04
N TRP A 61 0.38 -6.56 1.20
CA TRP A 61 -0.74 -6.34 2.09
C TRP A 61 -0.50 -5.10 2.91
N TYR A 62 -1.59 -4.55 3.41
CA TYR A 62 -1.57 -3.43 4.33
C TYR A 62 -2.60 -3.63 5.43
N ARG A 63 -2.37 -2.97 6.55
CA ARG A 63 -3.20 -3.05 7.73
C ARG A 63 -3.20 -1.70 8.42
N ASP A 64 -4.39 -1.22 8.74
CA ASP A 64 -4.58 -0.12 9.69
C ASP A 64 -5.03 -0.73 11.03
N TYR A 65 -4.25 -0.49 12.09
CA TYR A 65 -4.50 -1.00 13.43
C TYR A 65 -5.61 -0.24 14.18
N ARG A 66 -6.29 0.71 13.53
CA ARG A 66 -7.39 1.49 14.11
C ARG A 66 -8.74 1.02 13.59
N SER A 67 -8.77 0.47 12.38
CA SER A 67 -9.89 -0.33 11.91
C SER A 67 -10.19 -1.42 12.93
N ALA A 68 -11.48 -1.60 13.22
CA ALA A 68 -11.94 -2.68 14.11
C ALA A 68 -11.63 -4.08 13.53
N ASP A 69 -11.28 -4.15 12.25
CA ASP A 69 -10.86 -5.36 11.56
C ASP A 69 -9.38 -5.67 11.84
N ASP A 70 -9.11 -6.85 12.40
CA ASP A 70 -7.75 -7.32 12.68
C ASP A 70 -7.05 -7.83 11.40
N SER A 71 -7.76 -8.05 10.31
CA SER A 71 -7.21 -8.73 9.14
C SER A 71 -6.41 -7.77 8.26
N PRO A 72 -5.18 -8.14 7.84
CA PRO A 72 -4.48 -7.39 6.81
C PRO A 72 -5.21 -7.52 5.48
N ILE A 73 -5.39 -6.40 4.79
CA ILE A 73 -5.95 -6.35 3.44
C ILE A 73 -4.85 -6.68 2.45
N THR A 74 -5.04 -7.72 1.65
CA THR A 74 -4.10 -8.12 0.61
C THR A 74 -4.29 -7.32 -0.67
N TRP A 75 -3.19 -6.91 -1.28
CA TRP A 75 -3.14 -6.28 -2.58
C TRP A 75 -2.32 -7.13 -3.55
N THR A 76 -2.69 -7.17 -4.82
CA THR A 76 -1.92 -7.83 -5.88
C THR A 76 -1.85 -6.88 -7.05
N PHE A 77 -0.68 -6.78 -7.67
CA PHE A 77 -0.50 -5.92 -8.84
C PHE A 77 -1.38 -6.39 -9.99
N SER A 78 -2.19 -5.47 -10.49
CA SER A 78 -3.14 -5.74 -11.56
C SER A 78 -2.50 -5.67 -12.94
N GLY A 79 -1.27 -5.13 -13.06
CA GLY A 79 -0.57 -5.05 -14.33
C GLY A 79 -1.03 -3.94 -15.25
N GLY A 80 -1.82 -2.97 -14.76
CA GLY A 80 -2.41 -1.92 -15.58
C GLY A 80 -3.65 -2.35 -16.38
N GLU A 81 -4.14 -3.58 -16.21
CA GLU A 81 -5.42 -4.02 -16.80
C GLU A 81 -6.60 -3.62 -15.89
N GLN A 82 -6.79 -2.31 -15.71
CA GLN A 82 -8.09 -1.78 -15.34
C GLN A 82 -8.88 -1.55 -16.64
N THR A 83 -9.29 -2.64 -17.28
CA THR A 83 -10.44 -2.59 -18.21
C THR A 83 -11.70 -2.44 -17.35
N ASP A 84 -12.07 -1.19 -17.09
CA ASP A 84 -13.44 -0.83 -16.67
C ASP A 84 -14.37 -1.03 -17.89
N PRO A 85 -15.43 -1.87 -17.81
CA PRO A 85 -16.37 -2.13 -18.91
C PRO A 85 -17.36 -0.99 -19.18
#